data_AF-A0A7K4HBT3-F1
#
_entry.id   AF-A0A7K4HBT3-F1
#
_cell.length_a   1.000
_cell.length_b   1.000
_cell.length_c   1.000
_cell.angle_alpha   90.00
_cell.angle_beta   90.00
_cell.angle_gamma   90.00
#
_symmetry.space_group_name_H-M   'P 1'
#
loop_
_entity.id
_entity.type
_entity.pdbx_description
1 polymer ?
#
loop_
_entity_poly.entity_id
_entity_poly.type
_entity_poly.pdbx_seq_one_letter_code
_entity_poly.pdbx_strand_id
1 'polypeptide(L)'
;MIELFFWLFTMLITSVVIRSWYNHIHTPGFKVVFNIIAFIGVFVHEMAHYTIGSLVGIKKKNIRVKYRIKGTSIVSPNGSVNTPEFGRYSFLQTFVSSFAPLFVSTFLFLFCLDIIIHIQTEFWIKIVAFVFSISLFIGSEPSGQDVRLVGLTFNKNPRYSLYQIFLVLLSGLLVWLFIDLYFIALPFEVLYYIEYFLFVVLFYYFLRSMFWIFGKIIKGISGPYGKSTISTPKNLTRKRRLKEFKKQKEKEAQW
;
A
#
# COMPACT_ATOMS: atom_id res chain seq x y z
N MET A 1 6.98 16.18 6.00
CA MET A 1 6.50 14.85 6.46
C MET A 1 5.12 14.91 7.13
N ILE A 2 4.93 15.81 8.11
CA ILE A 2 3.64 15.95 8.83
C ILE A 2 2.48 16.21 7.85
N GLU A 3 2.69 17.09 6.88
CA GLU A 3 1.69 17.42 5.84
C GLU A 3 1.29 16.19 5.00
N LEU A 4 2.24 15.35 4.61
CA LEU A 4 1.93 14.11 3.88
C LEU A 4 1.04 13.17 4.71
N PHE A 5 1.34 13.01 6.00
CA PHE A 5 0.49 12.21 6.90
C PHE A 5 -0.90 12.83 7.07
N PHE A 6 -0.98 14.15 7.15
CA PHE A 6 -2.25 14.87 7.17
C PHE A 6 -3.07 14.60 5.90
N TRP A 7 -2.47 14.66 4.71
CA TRP A 7 -3.15 14.37 3.45
C TRP A 7 -3.59 12.91 3.32
N LEU A 8 -2.75 11.95 3.72
CA LEU A 8 -3.11 10.53 3.76
C LEU A 8 -4.29 10.28 4.70
N PHE A 9 -4.27 10.88 5.89
CA PHE A 9 -5.33 10.72 6.88
C PHE A 9 -6.64 11.38 6.43
N THR A 10 -6.55 12.56 5.80
CA THR A 10 -7.69 13.26 5.20
C THR A 10 -8.32 12.41 4.11
N MET A 11 -7.52 11.88 3.17
CA MET A 11 -8.00 10.96 2.13
C MET A 11 -8.70 9.74 2.72
N LEU A 12 -8.14 9.15 3.78
CA LEU A 12 -8.73 7.98 4.43
C LEU A 12 -10.07 8.33 5.10
N ILE A 13 -10.14 9.39 5.91
CA ILE A 13 -11.39 9.79 6.58
C ILE A 13 -12.46 10.13 5.54
N THR A 14 -12.11 10.96 4.55
CA THR A 14 -13.07 11.40 3.54
C THR A 14 -13.59 10.22 2.73
N SER A 15 -12.75 9.26 2.35
CA SER A 15 -13.20 8.06 1.64
C SER A 15 -14.17 7.22 2.46
N VAL A 16 -13.89 7.00 3.75
CA VAL A 16 -14.78 6.29 4.69
C VAL A 16 -16.10 7.02 4.86
N VAL A 17 -16.09 8.36 5.01
CA VAL A 17 -17.29 9.18 5.14
C VAL A 17 -18.13 9.12 3.87
N ILE A 18 -17.51 9.26 2.69
CA ILE A 18 -18.20 9.17 1.39
C ILE A 18 -18.81 7.78 1.21
N ARG A 19 -18.08 6.71 1.57
CA ARG A 19 -18.59 5.34 1.47
C ARG A 19 -19.77 5.11 2.41
N SER A 20 -19.66 5.59 3.65
CA SER A 20 -20.75 5.54 4.63
C SER A 20 -21.98 6.29 4.11
N TRP A 21 -21.81 7.51 3.63
CA TRP A 21 -22.89 8.32 3.07
C TRP A 21 -23.54 7.65 1.86
N TYR A 22 -22.75 7.12 0.92
CA TYR A 22 -23.25 6.40 -0.25
C TYR A 22 -24.17 5.24 0.11
N ASN A 23 -23.87 4.50 1.19
CA ASN A 23 -24.70 3.38 1.65
C ASN A 23 -26.08 3.84 2.17
N HIS A 24 -26.21 5.09 2.63
CA HIS A 24 -27.46 5.66 3.14
C HIS A 24 -28.31 6.33 2.04
N ILE A 25 -27.77 6.53 0.84
CA ILE A 25 -28.54 7.06 -0.28
C ILE A 25 -29.50 5.98 -0.77
N HIS A 26 -30.79 6.30 -0.89
CA HIS A 26 -31.79 5.40 -1.47
C HIS A 26 -32.21 5.80 -2.90
N THR A 27 -31.92 7.03 -3.33
CA THR A 27 -32.34 7.53 -4.64
C THR A 27 -31.55 6.89 -5.79
N PRO A 28 -32.21 6.19 -6.73
CA PRO A 28 -31.54 5.42 -7.77
C PRO A 28 -30.75 6.30 -8.75
N GLY A 29 -31.26 7.48 -9.11
CA GLY A 29 -30.56 8.41 -10.02
C GLY A 29 -29.20 8.86 -9.48
N PHE A 30 -29.15 9.24 -8.19
CA PHE A 30 -27.88 9.60 -7.53
C PHE A 30 -26.89 8.45 -7.49
N LYS A 31 -27.37 7.21 -7.26
CA LYS A 31 -26.50 6.03 -7.30
C LYS A 31 -25.87 5.80 -8.66
N VAL A 32 -26.61 6.04 -9.75
CA VAL A 32 -26.08 5.89 -11.11
C VAL A 32 -24.94 6.89 -11.35
N VAL A 33 -25.16 8.18 -11.06
CA VAL A 33 -24.13 9.22 -11.21
C VAL A 33 -22.91 8.91 -10.36
N PHE A 34 -23.13 8.56 -9.09
CA PHE A 34 -22.05 8.18 -8.18
C PHE A 34 -21.24 6.99 -8.71
N ASN A 35 -21.91 5.94 -9.22
CA ASN A 35 -21.23 4.77 -9.76
C ASN A 35 -20.42 5.06 -11.03
N ILE A 36 -20.87 6.01 -11.86
CA ILE A 36 -20.10 6.46 -13.04
C ILE A 36 -18.81 7.15 -12.56
N ILE A 37 -18.91 8.06 -11.60
CA ILE A 37 -17.74 8.75 -11.05
C ILE A 37 -16.83 7.74 -10.34
N ALA A 38 -17.39 6.85 -9.52
CA ALA A 38 -16.64 5.85 -8.77
C ALA A 38 -15.87 4.86 -9.65
N PHE A 39 -16.31 4.61 -10.89
CA PHE A 39 -15.66 3.66 -11.78
C PHE A 39 -14.19 3.99 -12.05
N ILE A 40 -13.88 5.28 -12.25
CA ILE A 40 -12.50 5.73 -12.48
C ILE A 40 -11.64 5.47 -11.23
N GLY A 41 -12.16 5.78 -10.04
CA GLY A 41 -11.50 5.54 -8.76
C GLY A 41 -11.25 4.07 -8.51
N VAL A 42 -12.23 3.20 -8.81
CA VAL A 42 -12.08 1.74 -8.72
C VAL A 42 -11.02 1.25 -9.71
N PHE A 43 -10.96 1.81 -10.91
CA PHE A 43 -9.89 1.47 -11.86
C PHE A 43 -8.51 1.84 -11.30
N VAL A 44 -8.35 3.05 -10.78
CA VAL A 44 -7.11 3.50 -10.13
C VAL A 44 -6.76 2.62 -8.93
N HIS A 45 -7.74 2.23 -8.12
CA HIS A 45 -7.58 1.35 -6.96
C HIS A 45 -6.94 0.01 -7.35
N GLU A 46 -7.52 -0.67 -8.34
CA GLU A 46 -7.00 -1.97 -8.81
C GLU A 46 -5.63 -1.85 -9.47
N MET A 47 -5.42 -0.77 -10.23
CA MET A 47 -4.12 -0.46 -10.82
C MET A 47 -3.06 -0.19 -9.75
N ALA A 48 -3.40 0.55 -8.68
CA ALA A 48 -2.51 0.82 -7.57
C ALA A 48 -2.08 -0.47 -6.87
N HIS A 49 -3.03 -1.35 -6.57
CA HIS A 49 -2.71 -2.68 -6.09
C HIS A 49 -1.74 -3.38 -7.06
N TYR A 50 -2.05 -3.47 -8.35
CA TYR A 50 -1.20 -4.16 -9.31
C TYR A 50 0.22 -3.62 -9.39
N THR A 51 0.36 -2.31 -9.57
CA THR A 51 1.66 -1.63 -9.74
C THR A 51 2.50 -1.76 -8.48
N ILE A 52 1.98 -1.36 -7.32
CA ILE A 52 2.72 -1.42 -6.05
C ILE A 52 3.00 -2.87 -5.66
N GLY A 53 2.02 -3.76 -5.84
CA GLY A 53 2.20 -5.19 -5.60
C GLY A 53 3.35 -5.79 -6.42
N SER A 54 3.43 -5.45 -7.70
CA SER A 54 4.50 -5.90 -8.59
C SER A 54 5.86 -5.34 -8.17
N LEU A 55 5.92 -4.05 -7.81
CA LEU A 55 7.14 -3.39 -7.32
C LEU A 55 7.68 -4.04 -6.05
N VAL A 56 6.81 -4.43 -5.11
CA VAL A 56 7.25 -5.10 -3.87
C VAL A 56 7.46 -6.61 -4.05
N GLY A 57 7.36 -7.14 -5.27
CA GLY A 57 7.62 -8.53 -5.61
C GLY A 57 6.48 -9.50 -5.29
N ILE A 58 5.24 -9.02 -5.18
CA ILE A 58 4.03 -9.87 -5.08
C ILE A 58 3.63 -10.29 -6.50
N LYS A 59 3.76 -11.58 -6.80
CA LYS A 59 3.31 -12.14 -8.08
C LYS A 59 1.78 -12.04 -8.18
N LYS A 60 1.30 -11.26 -9.14
CA LYS A 60 -0.13 -11.08 -9.45
C LYS A 60 -0.42 -11.72 -10.81
N LYS A 61 -1.48 -12.52 -10.88
CA LYS A 61 -1.81 -13.27 -12.11
C LYS A 61 -2.73 -12.48 -13.03
N ASN A 62 -3.79 -11.85 -12.50
CA ASN A 62 -4.80 -11.16 -13.29
C ASN A 62 -5.39 -9.97 -12.49
N ILE A 63 -5.62 -8.85 -13.16
CA ILE A 63 -6.48 -7.74 -12.70
C ILE A 63 -7.85 -7.94 -13.35
N ARG A 64 -8.94 -7.78 -12.60
CA ARG A 64 -10.28 -7.73 -13.16
C ARG A 64 -11.02 -6.54 -12.60
N VAL A 65 -11.44 -5.64 -13.49
CA VAL A 65 -12.35 -4.53 -13.15
C VAL A 65 -13.70 -4.83 -13.78
N LYS A 66 -14.78 -4.75 -13.01
CA LYS A 66 -16.14 -4.99 -13.49
C LYS A 66 -17.03 -3.81 -13.12
N TYR A 67 -17.79 -3.32 -14.09
CA TYR A 67 -18.76 -2.26 -13.90
C TYR A 67 -20.11 -2.75 -13.36
N ARG A 68 -20.49 -3.99 -13.69
CA ARG A 68 -21.77 -4.62 -13.30
C ARG A 68 -21.55 -5.94 -12.58
N ILE A 69 -22.50 -6.29 -11.73
CA ILE A 69 -22.57 -7.60 -11.08
C ILE A 69 -22.95 -8.64 -12.15
N LYS A 70 -22.28 -9.80 -12.15
CA LYS A 70 -22.60 -10.87 -13.12
C LYS A 70 -24.02 -11.37 -12.89
N GLY A 71 -24.82 -11.40 -13.95
CA GLY A 71 -26.19 -11.92 -13.92
C GLY A 71 -27.25 -10.92 -13.46
N THR A 72 -26.89 -9.65 -13.20
CA THR A 72 -27.87 -8.59 -12.90
C THR A 72 -27.63 -7.35 -13.75
N SER A 73 -28.66 -6.54 -13.96
CA SER A 73 -28.56 -5.22 -14.60
C SER A 73 -28.04 -4.12 -13.65
N ILE A 74 -27.71 -4.48 -12.41
CA ILE A 74 -27.32 -3.55 -11.35
C ILE A 74 -25.89 -3.07 -11.58
N VAL A 75 -25.73 -1.75 -11.66
CA VAL A 75 -24.42 -1.09 -11.72
C VAL A 75 -23.82 -1.07 -10.32
N SER A 76 -22.66 -1.72 -10.17
CA SER A 76 -21.88 -1.74 -8.94
C SER A 76 -20.42 -1.99 -9.34
N PRO A 77 -19.63 -0.92 -9.50
CA PRO A 77 -18.21 -1.02 -9.84
C PRO A 77 -17.47 -1.80 -8.76
N ASN A 78 -16.82 -2.89 -9.15
CA ASN A 78 -16.01 -3.71 -8.25
C ASN A 78 -14.78 -4.22 -9.00
N GLY A 79 -13.66 -4.34 -8.31
CA GLY A 79 -12.44 -4.91 -8.83
C GLY A 79 -11.95 -6.09 -8.00
N SER A 80 -11.04 -6.87 -8.58
CA SER A 80 -10.24 -7.81 -7.81
C SER A 80 -8.90 -8.12 -8.47
N VAL A 81 -7.88 -8.28 -7.64
CA VAL A 81 -6.56 -8.79 -8.02
C VAL A 81 -6.30 -10.14 -7.36
N ASN A 82 -6.17 -11.19 -8.17
CA ASN A 82 -5.89 -12.54 -7.65
C ASN A 82 -4.42 -12.69 -7.25
N THR A 83 -4.18 -13.01 -5.97
CA THR A 83 -2.85 -13.33 -5.41
C THR A 83 -2.77 -14.82 -5.03
N PRO A 84 -2.05 -15.65 -5.80
CA PRO A 84 -2.08 -17.11 -5.61
C PRO A 84 -1.37 -17.60 -4.35
N GLU A 85 -0.55 -16.79 -3.67
CA GLU A 85 0.36 -17.26 -2.62
C GLU A 85 0.46 -16.33 -1.39
N PHE A 86 -0.68 -15.92 -0.84
CA PHE A 86 -0.74 -15.01 0.33
C PHE A 86 0.19 -15.41 1.49
N GLY A 87 0.36 -16.71 1.75
CA GLY A 87 1.19 -17.22 2.84
C GLY A 87 2.69 -16.91 2.73
N ARG A 88 3.19 -16.45 1.58
CA ARG A 88 4.63 -16.24 1.36
C ARG A 88 5.09 -14.80 1.54
N TYR A 89 4.19 -13.84 1.65
CA TYR A 89 4.54 -12.43 1.72
C TYR A 89 5.00 -12.01 3.13
N SER A 90 5.89 -11.02 3.19
CA SER A 90 6.29 -10.39 4.45
C SER A 90 5.23 -9.38 4.90
N PHE A 91 5.25 -9.00 6.19
CA PHE A 91 4.31 -8.01 6.72
C PHE A 91 4.38 -6.69 5.95
N LEU A 92 5.58 -6.19 5.67
CA LEU A 92 5.73 -4.95 4.88
C LEU A 92 5.17 -5.06 3.46
N GLN A 93 5.36 -6.20 2.79
CA GLN A 93 4.79 -6.42 1.45
C GLN A 93 3.27 -6.42 1.48
N THR A 94 2.67 -7.12 2.45
CA THR A 94 1.21 -7.11 2.64
C THR A 94 0.73 -5.72 2.99
N PHE A 95 1.36 -5.03 3.94
CA PHE A 95 0.99 -3.67 4.35
C PHE A 95 1.01 -2.69 3.19
N VAL A 96 2.13 -2.60 2.47
CA VAL A 96 2.29 -1.68 1.34
C VAL A 96 1.33 -2.02 0.20
N SER A 97 1.10 -3.31 -0.09
CA SER A 97 0.13 -3.70 -1.11
C SER A 97 -1.32 -3.42 -0.69
N SER A 98 -1.67 -3.62 0.58
CA SER A 98 -3.02 -3.40 1.12
C SER A 98 -3.40 -1.93 1.12
N PHE A 99 -2.44 -1.04 1.43
CA PHE A 99 -2.65 0.41 1.45
C PHE A 99 -2.26 1.11 0.14
N ALA A 100 -1.86 0.34 -0.89
CA ALA A 100 -1.44 0.90 -2.17
C ALA A 100 -2.48 1.85 -2.81
N PRO A 101 -3.78 1.52 -2.84
CA PRO A 101 -4.80 2.43 -3.38
C PRO A 101 -4.83 3.78 -2.68
N LEU A 102 -4.72 3.79 -1.35
CA LEU A 102 -4.70 5.01 -0.55
C LEU A 102 -3.48 5.86 -0.93
N PHE A 103 -2.28 5.26 -0.90
CA PHE A 103 -1.04 5.98 -1.25
C PHE A 103 -1.08 6.57 -2.65
N VAL A 104 -1.36 5.74 -3.67
CA VAL A 104 -1.38 6.20 -5.08
C VAL A 104 -2.44 7.27 -5.29
N SER A 105 -3.64 7.09 -4.73
CA SER A 105 -4.72 8.07 -4.86
C SER A 105 -4.37 9.40 -4.19
N THR A 106 -3.68 9.40 -3.04
CA THR A 106 -3.23 10.63 -2.38
C THR A 106 -2.26 11.42 -3.27
N PHE A 107 -1.29 10.78 -3.91
CA PHE A 107 -0.37 11.48 -4.82
C PHE A 107 -1.08 12.03 -6.06
N LEU A 108 -1.96 11.24 -6.67
CA LEU A 108 -2.76 11.70 -7.81
C LEU A 108 -3.70 12.84 -7.43
N PHE A 109 -4.26 12.81 -6.22
CA PHE A 109 -5.10 13.87 -5.69
C PHE A 109 -4.32 15.17 -5.48
N LEU A 110 -3.13 15.10 -4.86
CA LEU A 110 -2.25 16.26 -4.69
C LEU A 110 -1.86 16.88 -6.04
N PHE A 111 -1.54 16.04 -7.03
CA PHE A 111 -1.28 16.51 -8.39
C PHE A 111 -2.49 17.23 -9.01
N CYS A 112 -3.71 16.72 -8.75
CA CYS A 112 -4.93 17.39 -9.21
C CYS A 112 -5.18 18.71 -8.48
N LEU A 113 -4.86 18.80 -7.18
CA LEU A 113 -4.92 20.07 -6.44
C LEU A 113 -3.95 21.10 -7.01
N ASP A 114 -2.72 20.70 -7.36
CA ASP A 114 -1.76 21.59 -8.03
C ASP A 114 -2.31 22.15 -9.34
N ILE A 115 -2.92 21.29 -10.18
CA ILE A 115 -3.56 21.72 -11.43
C ILE A 115 -4.70 22.72 -11.18
N ILE A 116 -5.52 22.47 -10.16
CA ILE A 116 -6.69 23.30 -9.86
C ILE A 116 -6.27 24.67 -9.31
N ILE A 117 -5.35 24.68 -8.35
CA ILE A 117 -5.01 25.86 -7.53
C ILE A 117 -3.86 26.65 -8.14
N HIS A 118 -2.75 25.98 -8.47
CA HIS A 118 -1.48 26.64 -8.77
C HIS A 118 -1.23 26.84 -10.26
N ILE A 119 -1.59 25.86 -11.10
CA ILE A 119 -1.27 25.90 -12.54
C ILE A 119 -2.33 26.70 -13.31
N GLN A 120 -1.88 27.70 -14.07
CA GLN A 120 -2.72 28.43 -15.02
C GLN A 120 -3.02 27.53 -16.22
N THR A 121 -4.19 26.90 -16.20
CA THR A 121 -4.71 26.03 -17.26
C THR A 121 -6.14 26.45 -17.63
N GLU A 122 -6.59 25.96 -18.79
CA GLU A 122 -7.96 26.16 -19.26
C GLU A 122 -9.00 25.64 -18.25
N PHE A 123 -10.15 26.32 -18.17
CA PHE A 123 -11.19 26.01 -17.19
C PHE A 123 -11.70 24.57 -17.27
N TRP A 124 -11.80 24.01 -18.49
CA TRP A 124 -12.26 22.62 -18.68
C TRP A 124 -11.29 21.59 -18.09
N ILE A 125 -9.98 21.87 -18.09
CA ILE A 125 -8.96 20.98 -17.49
C ILE A 125 -9.18 20.93 -15.98
N LYS A 126 -9.46 22.09 -15.35
CA LYS A 126 -9.75 22.16 -13.91
C LYS A 126 -11.03 21.39 -13.55
N ILE A 127 -12.07 21.43 -14.39
CA ILE A 127 -13.28 20.61 -14.20
C ILE A 127 -12.93 19.12 -14.23
N VAL A 128 -12.16 18.67 -15.22
CA VAL A 128 -11.75 17.26 -15.34
C VAL A 128 -10.93 16.82 -14.12
N ALA A 129 -9.95 17.64 -13.70
CA ALA A 129 -9.14 17.38 -12.51
C ALA A 129 -10.01 17.30 -11.24
N PHE A 130 -11.00 18.18 -11.10
CA PHE A 130 -11.93 18.17 -9.97
C PHE A 130 -12.78 16.89 -9.93
N VAL A 131 -13.38 16.50 -11.06
CA VAL A 131 -14.17 15.26 -11.17
C VAL A 131 -13.29 14.03 -10.90
N PHE A 132 -12.06 14.03 -11.39
CA PHE A 132 -11.09 12.96 -11.13
C PHE A 132 -10.72 12.90 -9.64
N SER A 133 -10.46 14.02 -8.97
CA SER A 133 -10.22 14.09 -7.52
C SER A 133 -11.35 13.47 -6.70
N ILE A 134 -12.62 13.80 -7.02
CA ILE A 134 -13.78 13.19 -6.35
C ILE A 134 -13.77 11.67 -6.55
N SER A 135 -13.48 11.22 -7.77
CA SER A 135 -13.39 9.81 -8.09
C SER A 135 -12.31 9.09 -7.26
N LEU A 136 -11.14 9.72 -7.08
CA LEU A 136 -10.06 9.19 -6.25
C LEU A 136 -10.47 9.03 -4.79
N PHE A 137 -11.20 9.98 -4.20
CA PHE A 137 -11.72 9.83 -2.84
C PHE A 137 -12.65 8.62 -2.70
N ILE A 138 -13.47 8.34 -3.72
CA ILE A 138 -14.37 7.17 -3.68
C ILE A 138 -13.57 5.86 -3.77
N GLY A 139 -12.48 5.85 -4.55
CA GLY A 139 -11.65 4.66 -4.80
C GLY A 139 -10.47 4.45 -3.85
N SER A 140 -10.12 5.41 -2.98
CA SER A 140 -8.87 5.36 -2.21
C SER A 140 -8.93 4.46 -0.97
N GLU A 141 -10.13 4.11 -0.49
CA GLU A 141 -10.31 3.30 0.72
C GLU A 141 -9.69 1.90 0.54
N PRO A 142 -8.76 1.46 1.41
CA PRO A 142 -8.29 0.07 1.39
C PRO A 142 -9.44 -0.87 1.77
N SER A 143 -9.59 -1.98 1.05
CA SER A 143 -10.74 -2.87 1.32
C SER A 143 -10.64 -3.51 2.71
N GLY A 144 -11.78 -3.85 3.30
CA GLY A 144 -11.79 -4.57 4.59
C GLY A 144 -11.03 -5.91 4.52
N GLN A 145 -10.98 -6.54 3.35
CA GLN A 145 -10.14 -7.71 3.11
C GLN A 145 -8.66 -7.35 3.21
N ASP A 146 -8.22 -6.26 2.58
CA ASP A 146 -6.82 -5.81 2.61
C ASP A 146 -6.33 -5.53 4.02
N VAL A 147 -7.14 -4.84 4.83
CA VAL A 147 -6.82 -4.55 6.24
C VAL A 147 -6.76 -5.84 7.06
N ARG A 148 -7.70 -6.78 6.85
CA ARG A 148 -7.67 -8.09 7.52
C ARG A 148 -6.41 -8.88 7.18
N LEU A 149 -5.94 -8.84 5.93
CA LEU A 149 -4.72 -9.52 5.49
C LEU A 149 -3.47 -8.98 6.20
N VAL A 150 -3.40 -7.66 6.46
CA VAL A 150 -2.32 -7.06 7.25
C VAL A 150 -2.29 -7.66 8.66
N GLY A 151 -3.45 -7.71 9.35
CA GLY A 151 -3.56 -8.29 10.69
C GLY A 151 -3.19 -9.77 10.73
N LEU A 152 -3.63 -10.56 9.75
CA LEU A 152 -3.26 -11.97 9.64
C LEU A 152 -1.75 -12.16 9.43
N THR A 153 -1.12 -11.32 8.61
CA THR A 153 0.33 -11.39 8.36
C THR A 153 1.14 -11.00 9.59
N PHE A 154 0.68 -9.99 10.35
CA PHE A 154 1.27 -9.60 11.62
C PHE A 154 1.22 -10.76 12.63
N ASN A 155 0.03 -11.33 12.85
CA ASN A 155 -0.19 -12.41 13.81
C ASN A 155 0.62 -13.67 13.47
N LYS A 156 0.90 -13.89 12.19
CA LYS A 156 1.74 -15.00 11.74
C LYS A 156 3.17 -14.87 12.25
N ASN A 157 3.79 -13.70 12.21
CA ASN A 157 5.15 -13.49 12.69
C ASN A 157 5.32 -12.09 13.32
N PRO A 158 4.85 -11.91 14.57
CA PRO A 158 4.79 -10.57 15.18
C PRO A 158 6.18 -9.99 15.40
N ARG A 159 7.17 -10.82 15.78
CA ARG A 159 8.55 -10.36 15.99
C ARG A 159 9.18 -9.79 14.72
N TYR A 160 9.03 -10.50 13.58
CA TYR A 160 9.56 -10.00 12.31
C TYR A 160 8.78 -8.78 11.82
N SER A 161 7.47 -8.74 12.06
CA SER A 161 6.63 -7.60 11.69
C SER A 161 7.01 -6.34 12.47
N LEU A 162 7.22 -6.44 13.80
CA LEU A 162 7.73 -5.37 14.63
C LEU A 162 9.11 -4.88 14.18
N TYR A 163 10.01 -5.80 13.81
CA TYR A 163 11.29 -5.43 13.22
C TYR A 163 11.12 -4.65 11.91
N GLN A 164 10.21 -5.05 11.03
CA GLN A 164 9.93 -4.31 9.79
C GLN A 164 9.34 -2.92 10.08
N ILE A 165 8.43 -2.80 11.05
CA ILE A 165 7.86 -1.51 11.49
C ILE A 165 8.96 -0.61 12.04
N PHE A 166 9.80 -1.13 12.95
CA PHE A 166 10.94 -0.40 13.51
C PHE A 166 11.86 0.14 12.42
N LEU A 167 12.21 -0.69 11.43
CA LEU A 167 13.04 -0.26 10.31
C LEU A 167 12.40 0.86 9.49
N VAL A 168 11.09 0.78 9.20
CA VAL A 168 10.38 1.82 8.45
C VAL A 168 10.36 3.13 9.24
N LEU A 169 10.06 3.09 10.54
CA LEU A 169 10.07 4.28 11.40
C LEU A 169 11.46 4.91 11.47
N LEU A 170 12.50 4.09 11.65
CA LEU A 170 13.88 4.57 11.68
C LEU A 170 14.29 5.16 10.32
N SER A 171 13.85 4.57 9.21
CA SER A 171 14.09 5.10 7.86
C SER A 171 13.41 6.46 7.68
N GLY A 172 12.14 6.59 8.09
CA GLY A 172 11.43 7.86 8.07
C GLY A 172 12.12 8.95 8.89
N LEU A 173 12.57 8.61 10.09
CA LEU A 173 13.31 9.54 10.95
C LEU A 173 14.63 9.99 10.29
N LEU A 174 15.41 9.06 9.73
CA LEU A 174 16.67 9.41 9.06
C LEU A 174 16.43 10.27 7.81
N VAL A 175 15.41 9.95 7.02
CA VAL A 175 15.08 10.72 5.81
C VAL A 175 14.57 12.11 6.18
N TRP A 176 13.80 12.23 7.26
CA TRP A 176 13.41 13.53 7.80
C TRP A 176 14.63 14.39 8.16
N LEU A 177 15.56 13.83 8.94
CA LEU A 177 16.80 14.52 9.29
C LEU A 177 17.68 14.83 8.08
N PHE A 178 17.65 14.00 7.03
CA PHE A 178 18.47 14.18 5.84
C PHE A 178 17.90 15.23 4.88
N ILE A 179 16.59 15.18 4.59
CA ILE A 179 15.95 16.11 3.64
C ILE A 179 15.95 17.53 4.18
N ASP A 180 15.78 17.72 5.50
CA ASP A 180 15.90 19.06 6.12
C ASP A 180 17.30 19.67 5.93
N LEU A 181 18.31 18.87 5.58
CA LEU A 181 19.68 19.34 5.29
C LEU A 181 19.93 19.58 3.79
N TYR A 182 19.13 18.99 2.89
CA TYR A 182 19.32 19.07 1.45
C TYR A 182 18.10 19.73 0.79
N PHE A 183 18.23 21.03 0.49
CA PHE A 183 17.25 21.77 -0.29
C PHE A 183 17.37 21.40 -1.79
N ILE A 184 16.62 20.39 -2.23
CA ILE A 184 16.43 20.10 -3.65
C ILE A 184 15.18 20.85 -4.10
N ALA A 185 15.29 21.78 -5.06
CA ALA A 185 14.14 22.49 -5.59
C ALA A 185 13.50 21.70 -6.76
N LEU A 186 12.30 21.18 -6.54
CA LEU A 186 11.46 20.50 -7.55
C LEU A 186 10.29 21.41 -8.00
N PRO A 187 9.82 21.27 -9.25
CA PRO A 187 8.82 22.17 -9.83
C PRO A 187 7.39 21.96 -9.34
N PHE A 188 7.08 20.79 -8.74
CA PHE A 188 5.76 20.49 -8.21
C PHE A 188 5.89 19.94 -6.78
N GLU A 189 4.97 20.35 -5.91
CA GLU A 189 4.96 19.92 -4.51
C GLU A 189 4.85 18.38 -4.39
N VAL A 190 4.02 17.78 -5.25
CA VAL A 190 3.85 16.31 -5.29
C VAL A 190 5.16 15.55 -5.51
N LEU A 191 6.11 16.12 -6.25
CA LEU A 191 7.39 15.47 -6.54
C LEU A 191 8.27 15.38 -5.28
N TYR A 192 8.21 16.37 -4.39
CA TYR A 192 8.91 16.32 -3.10
C TYR A 192 8.40 15.17 -2.23
N TYR A 193 7.09 14.94 -2.21
CA TYR A 193 6.52 13.82 -1.45
C TYR A 193 6.90 12.45 -2.05
N ILE A 194 6.96 12.34 -3.39
CA ILE A 194 7.41 11.12 -4.08
C ILE A 194 8.88 10.86 -3.75
N GLU A 195 9.73 11.89 -3.86
CA GLU A 195 11.14 11.82 -3.49
C GLU A 195 11.33 11.38 -2.03
N TYR A 196 10.59 11.98 -1.11
CA TYR A 196 10.58 11.60 0.31
C TYR A 196 10.30 10.10 0.47
N PHE A 197 9.27 9.59 -0.19
CA PHE A 197 8.90 8.17 -0.14
C PHE A 197 10.01 7.27 -0.71
N LEU A 198 10.62 7.66 -1.83
CA LEU A 198 11.73 6.91 -2.44
C LEU A 198 12.94 6.84 -1.50
N PHE A 199 13.30 7.94 -0.83
CA PHE A 199 14.36 7.94 0.16
C PHE A 199 14.01 7.04 1.35
N VAL A 200 12.77 7.04 1.85
CA VAL A 200 12.38 6.14 2.94
C VAL A 200 12.55 4.67 2.54
N VAL A 201 12.17 4.31 1.31
CA VAL A 201 12.37 2.96 0.78
C VAL A 201 13.86 2.63 0.66
N LEU A 202 14.68 3.55 0.16
CA LEU A 202 16.13 3.37 0.03
C LEU A 202 16.79 3.13 1.40
N PHE A 203 16.53 4.01 2.36
CA PHE A 203 17.04 3.91 3.73
C PHE A 203 16.57 2.63 4.42
N TYR A 204 15.34 2.19 4.17
CA TYR A 204 14.83 0.92 4.68
C TYR A 204 15.68 -0.26 4.22
N TYR A 205 15.96 -0.35 2.91
CA TYR A 205 16.79 -1.44 2.38
C TYR A 205 18.24 -1.33 2.81
N PHE A 206 18.77 -0.12 2.95
CA PHE A 206 20.10 0.14 3.48
C PHE A 206 20.23 -0.35 4.93
N LEU A 207 19.38 0.12 5.85
CA LEU A 207 19.37 -0.30 7.25
C LEU A 207 19.17 -1.81 7.41
N ARG A 208 18.24 -2.39 6.66
CA ARG A 208 18.01 -3.84 6.64
C ARG A 208 19.28 -4.60 6.26
N SER A 209 20.03 -4.10 5.28
CA SER A 209 21.29 -4.70 4.83
C SER A 209 22.38 -4.54 5.88
N MET A 210 22.52 -3.36 6.49
CA MET A 210 23.47 -3.10 7.57
C MET A 210 23.23 -4.01 8.78
N PHE A 211 22.01 -4.08 9.31
CA PHE A 211 21.70 -4.95 10.45
C PHE A 211 21.94 -6.43 10.14
N TRP A 212 21.74 -6.85 8.89
CA TRP A 212 22.07 -8.21 8.47
C TRP A 212 23.58 -8.46 8.46
N ILE A 213 24.39 -7.49 7.99
CA ILE A 213 25.85 -7.56 8.01
C ILE A 213 26.36 -7.57 9.46
N PHE A 214 25.93 -6.64 10.31
CA PHE A 214 26.31 -6.60 11.72
C PHE A 214 25.93 -7.90 12.45
N GLY A 215 24.72 -8.41 12.21
CA GLY A 215 24.30 -9.69 12.79
C GLY A 215 25.15 -10.88 12.35
N LYS A 216 25.77 -10.84 11.16
CA LYS A 216 26.75 -11.84 10.73
C LYS A 216 28.10 -11.66 11.42
N ILE A 217 28.59 -10.43 11.51
CA ILE A 217 29.88 -10.12 12.17
C ILE A 217 29.84 -10.53 13.64
N ILE A 218 28.80 -10.14 14.38
CA ILE A 218 28.62 -10.49 15.80
C ILE A 218 28.60 -12.01 15.98
N LYS A 219 27.91 -12.74 15.11
CA LYS A 219 27.89 -14.21 15.14
C LYS A 219 29.25 -14.85 14.86
N GLY A 220 30.04 -14.27 13.95
CA GLY A 220 31.40 -14.72 13.67
C GLY A 220 32.30 -14.54 14.89
N ILE A 221 32.18 -13.41 15.58
CA ILE A 221 32.95 -13.11 16.81
C ILE A 221 32.49 -13.98 17.99
N SER A 222 31.18 -14.24 18.13
CA SER A 222 30.63 -15.06 19.22
C SER A 222 30.83 -16.57 19.01
N GLY A 223 31.28 -16.99 17.83
CA GLY A 223 31.49 -18.40 17.44
C GLY A 223 32.35 -19.25 18.39
N PRO A 224 33.37 -18.71 19.10
CA PRO A 224 34.16 -19.51 20.04
C PRO A 224 33.50 -19.69 21.43
N TYR A 225 32.58 -18.79 21.85
CA TYR A 225 32.20 -18.68 23.28
C TYR A 225 30.72 -18.92 23.61
N GLY A 226 29.85 -19.23 22.66
CA GLY A 226 28.48 -19.57 23.05
C GLY A 226 27.56 -20.01 21.92
N LYS A 227 26.90 -21.15 22.14
CA LYS A 227 25.74 -21.63 21.39
C LYS A 227 24.50 -20.73 21.60
N SER A 228 24.65 -19.40 21.66
CA SER A 228 23.50 -18.52 21.60
C SER A 228 22.99 -18.52 20.15
N THR A 229 21.98 -19.33 19.90
CA THR A 229 21.24 -19.30 18.64
C THR A 229 20.48 -17.98 18.56
N ILE A 230 21.17 -16.89 18.23
CA ILE A 230 20.53 -15.67 17.75
C ILE A 230 19.82 -16.09 16.46
N SER A 231 18.53 -16.40 16.56
CA SER A 231 17.75 -16.84 15.40
C SER A 231 17.73 -15.69 14.41
N THR A 232 18.50 -15.81 13.32
CA THR A 232 18.54 -14.79 12.28
C THR A 232 17.13 -14.71 11.67
N PRO A 233 16.62 -13.51 11.36
CA PRO A 233 15.26 -13.34 10.79
C PRO A 233 15.00 -14.22 9.56
N LYS A 234 16.06 -14.49 8.78
CA LYS A 234 16.07 -15.37 7.60
C LYS A 234 15.80 -16.85 7.93
N ASN A 235 16.22 -17.34 9.10
CA ASN A 235 16.06 -18.74 9.51
C ASN A 235 14.66 -19.01 10.08
N LEU A 236 14.04 -18.01 10.74
CA LEU A 236 12.65 -18.10 11.21
C LEU A 236 11.64 -18.13 10.06
N THR A 237 11.89 -17.34 9.01
CA THR A 237 11.00 -17.28 7.83
C THR A 237 11.15 -18.52 6.92
N ARG A 238 12.36 -19.05 6.70
CA ARG A 238 12.58 -20.20 5.81
C ARG A 238 11.99 -21.51 6.37
N LYS A 239 12.24 -21.85 7.64
CA LYS A 239 11.72 -23.10 8.25
C LYS A 239 10.19 -23.12 8.36
N ARG A 240 9.56 -21.99 8.67
CA ARG A 240 8.10 -21.90 8.82
C ARG A 240 7.37 -21.92 7.47
N ARG A 241 7.92 -21.25 6.45
CA ARG A 241 7.38 -21.31 5.07
C ARG A 241 7.38 -22.72 4.50
N LEU A 242 8.41 -23.52 4.82
CA LEU A 242 8.51 -24.92 4.38
C LEU A 242 7.46 -25.82 5.04
N LYS A 243 7.18 -25.63 6.34
CA LYS A 243 6.10 -26.35 7.04
C LYS A 243 4.72 -26.01 6.52
N GLU A 244 4.45 -24.74 6.26
CA GLU A 244 3.13 -24.32 5.74
C GLU A 244 2.91 -24.73 4.29
N PHE A 245 3.97 -24.71 3.46
CA PHE A 245 3.86 -25.19 2.09
C PHE A 245 3.57 -26.70 2.03
N LYS A 246 4.14 -27.49 2.95
CA LYS A 246 3.77 -28.90 3.13
C LYS A 246 2.31 -29.04 3.54
N LYS A 247 1.84 -28.27 4.53
CA LYS A 247 0.46 -28.32 5.03
C LYS A 247 -0.57 -27.88 3.99
N GLN A 248 -0.23 -26.94 3.11
CA GLN A 248 -1.09 -26.55 1.98
C GLN A 248 -1.14 -27.64 0.91
N LYS A 249 -0.01 -28.24 0.53
CA LYS A 249 0.03 -29.37 -0.40
C LYS A 249 -0.74 -30.60 0.13
N GLU A 250 -0.62 -30.90 1.42
CA GLU A 250 -1.38 -31.97 2.07
C GLU A 250 -2.88 -31.69 2.05
N LYS A 251 -3.30 -30.44 2.22
CA LYS A 251 -4.70 -30.05 2.06
C LYS A 251 -5.19 -30.11 0.62
N GLU A 252 -4.38 -29.75 -0.37
CA GLU A 252 -4.76 -29.85 -1.79
C GLU A 252 -4.81 -31.31 -2.30
N ALA A 253 -4.05 -32.22 -1.69
CA ALA A 253 -4.06 -33.65 -2.03
C ALA A 253 -5.20 -34.45 -1.36
N GLN A 254 -5.97 -33.81 -0.47
CA GLN A 254 -7.12 -34.40 0.23
C GLN A 254 -8.47 -34.02 -0.39
N TRP A 255 -8.45 -33.29 -1.52
CA TRP A 255 -9.61 -32.93 -2.34
C TRP A 255 -9.44 -33.58 -3.72
#